data_AF-A0A368WLK4-F1
#
_entry.id   AF-A0A368WLK4-F1
#
_cell.length_a   1.000
_cell.length_b   1.000
_cell.length_c   1.000
_cell.angle_alpha   90.00
_cell.angle_beta   90.00
_cell.angle_gamma   90.00
#
_symmetry.space_group_name_H-M   'P 1'
#
loop_
_entity.id
_entity.type
_entity.pdbx_description
1 polymer ?
#
loop_
_entity_poly.entity_id
_entity_poly.type
_entity_poly.pdbx_seq_one_letter_code
_entity_poly.pdbx_strand_id
1 'polypeptide(L)'
;MFKKLNQKIIDHYLESVPQNDLQQLLSSILKDKVENSDLTEDYKKIADFYQKSRKRAGAEKEKFLERLDSENLKLDEISSLELAEAFFPEHKLNYSQKTIENLREQRKLKINKLNDNQIEDPFAEILFASNILLTMPADFNKVNPTLREKLNESEKQQYFYDHPIPLDIDDQKNEIIYGLKHLNQAVKAETDQRLDLLLSISVTHPSINKIAREYIESKLENIELEHLNIYLFTENESEKLLEEFILPFISDGIKASDLKSTVGAAGSYGRHYSFLKAVALWWQKYINSDLKATFKIDLDQVFDQQKLKEETGHYAFENFKSPLWGARAVDSQGRRVELGMIAGQLVNDSDIEKSIYELDIKRPKAELKYDQYIFFKAKPQYISTAAEMGYRADSKIDTILRYHVTGGTNGILIKALKKYKPFCPTFIGRAEDQAYLLSVLFEEHDSSYLRYYHQDGLIMRHDKKSFIGTEIKNSKISKLIGDYERIIIFSHYVRNILNDYQRLREELFPFTAAFISQIPVLLIYYRSILKAYQLAESDENQALDFLTELTERLEDIYNKVDQNYYQQRFLLEKKVWNEYYQILDDEKVEDQKLLDGFTTRIKIK
;
A
#
# COMPACT_ATOMS: atom_id res chain seq x y z
N MET A 1 7.91 -33.17 -17.44
CA MET A 1 8.21 -32.54 -16.13
C MET A 1 7.06 -31.71 -15.57
N PHE A 2 6.40 -30.81 -16.33
CA PHE A 2 5.21 -30.08 -15.81
C PHE A 2 4.12 -31.02 -15.27
N LYS A 3 3.86 -32.14 -15.95
CA LYS A 3 2.96 -33.22 -15.49
C LYS A 3 3.36 -33.81 -14.14
N LYS A 4 4.65 -33.98 -13.86
CA LYS A 4 5.16 -34.50 -12.58
C LYS A 4 4.95 -33.49 -11.46
N LEU A 5 5.25 -32.22 -11.71
CA LEU A 5 5.03 -31.15 -10.73
C LEU A 5 3.52 -31.01 -10.43
N ASN A 6 2.66 -31.02 -11.45
CA ASN A 6 1.21 -31.02 -11.24
C ASN A 6 0.75 -32.21 -10.40
N GLN A 7 1.28 -33.40 -10.67
CA GLN A 7 0.94 -34.57 -9.87
C GLN A 7 1.33 -34.37 -8.40
N LYS A 8 2.52 -33.82 -8.11
CA LYS A 8 2.93 -33.49 -6.74
C LYS A 8 2.05 -32.43 -6.08
N ILE A 9 1.60 -31.42 -6.82
CA ILE A 9 0.63 -30.43 -6.31
C ILE A 9 -0.70 -31.10 -5.97
N ILE A 10 -1.20 -31.99 -6.82
CA ILE A 10 -2.44 -32.75 -6.57
C ILE A 10 -2.27 -33.62 -5.34
N ASP A 11 -1.21 -34.44 -5.29
CA ASP A 11 -0.98 -35.41 -4.24
C ASP A 11 -0.78 -34.75 -2.86
N HIS A 12 -0.11 -33.60 -2.83
CA HIS A 12 0.26 -32.94 -1.57
C HIS A 12 -0.75 -31.88 -1.11
N TYR A 13 -1.43 -31.16 -2.02
CA TYR A 13 -2.18 -29.93 -1.66
C TYR A 13 -3.64 -29.90 -2.12
N LEU A 14 -4.10 -30.89 -2.90
CA LEU A 14 -5.52 -31.01 -3.21
C LEU A 14 -6.19 -31.87 -2.13
N GLU A 15 -6.79 -31.21 -1.13
CA GLU A 15 -7.24 -31.87 0.11
C GLU A 15 -8.59 -32.62 -0.03
N SER A 16 -9.30 -32.46 -1.15
CA SER A 16 -10.61 -33.09 -1.36
C SER A 16 -10.86 -33.53 -2.80
N VAL A 17 -11.77 -34.48 -2.98
CA VAL A 17 -12.27 -34.89 -4.30
C VAL A 17 -13.24 -33.84 -4.87
N PRO A 18 -13.28 -33.64 -6.21
CA PRO A 18 -14.18 -32.66 -6.80
C PRO A 18 -15.66 -32.93 -6.48
N GLN A 19 -16.38 -31.89 -6.04
CA GLN A 19 -17.78 -31.95 -5.65
C GLN A 19 -18.72 -31.19 -6.60
N ASN A 20 -18.17 -30.33 -7.46
CA ASN A 20 -18.90 -29.53 -8.43
C ASN A 20 -18.13 -29.38 -9.75
N ASP A 21 -18.79 -28.80 -10.76
CA ASP A 21 -18.27 -28.70 -12.12
C ASP A 21 -17.01 -27.82 -12.17
N LEU A 22 -16.96 -26.74 -11.38
CA LEU A 22 -15.77 -25.89 -11.32
C LEU A 22 -14.56 -26.64 -10.74
N GLN A 23 -14.72 -27.41 -9.67
CA GLN A 23 -13.65 -28.25 -9.11
C GLN A 23 -13.20 -29.35 -10.09
N GLN A 24 -14.12 -29.91 -10.87
CA GLN A 24 -13.79 -30.87 -11.93
C GLN A 24 -12.96 -30.20 -13.04
N LEU A 25 -13.33 -28.99 -13.44
CA LEU A 25 -12.57 -28.19 -14.41
C LEU A 25 -11.15 -27.90 -13.90
N LEU A 26 -11.02 -27.36 -12.68
CA LEU A 26 -9.73 -27.03 -12.06
C LEU A 26 -8.83 -28.27 -11.92
N SER A 27 -9.40 -29.41 -11.52
CA SER A 27 -8.70 -30.69 -11.50
C SER A 27 -8.23 -31.13 -12.89
N SER A 28 -9.05 -30.91 -13.92
CA SER A 28 -8.72 -31.25 -15.30
C SER A 28 -7.63 -30.34 -15.87
N ILE A 29 -7.60 -29.06 -15.48
CA ILE A 29 -6.52 -28.11 -15.79
C ILE A 29 -5.20 -28.62 -15.19
N LEU A 30 -5.18 -29.03 -13.92
CA LEU A 30 -3.98 -29.60 -13.29
C LEU A 30 -3.57 -30.93 -13.94
N LYS A 31 -4.53 -31.78 -14.33
CA LYS A 31 -4.26 -33.09 -14.96
C LYS A 31 -3.89 -33.00 -16.43
N ASP A 32 -3.98 -31.82 -17.06
CA ASP A 32 -3.76 -31.61 -18.49
C ASP A 32 -4.74 -32.42 -19.35
N LYS A 33 -6.03 -32.38 -18.99
CA LYS A 33 -7.11 -33.17 -19.62
C LYS A 33 -8.33 -32.33 -20.00
N VAL A 34 -8.14 -31.03 -20.25
CA VAL A 34 -9.28 -30.16 -20.57
C VAL A 34 -9.66 -30.31 -22.04
N GLU A 35 -10.90 -30.74 -22.28
CA GLU A 35 -11.53 -30.74 -23.61
C GLU A 35 -12.56 -29.60 -23.66
N ASN A 36 -12.35 -28.62 -24.54
CA ASN A 36 -13.14 -27.38 -24.57
C ASN A 36 -14.55 -27.53 -25.19
N SER A 37 -14.90 -28.68 -25.78
CA SER A 37 -16.14 -28.84 -26.56
C SER A 37 -17.42 -28.68 -25.72
N ASP A 38 -17.41 -29.13 -24.46
CA ASP A 38 -18.61 -29.25 -23.63
C ASP A 38 -18.70 -28.20 -22.49
N LEU A 39 -17.75 -27.25 -22.44
CA LEU A 39 -17.70 -26.22 -21.40
C LEU A 39 -18.64 -25.04 -21.72
N THR A 40 -19.21 -24.44 -20.67
CA THR A 40 -19.89 -23.13 -20.75
C THR A 40 -18.91 -22.05 -21.18
N GLU A 41 -19.41 -20.91 -21.66
CA GLU A 41 -18.57 -19.82 -22.16
C GLU A 41 -17.60 -19.28 -21.08
N ASP A 42 -18.05 -19.15 -19.84
CA ASP A 42 -17.20 -18.69 -18.74
C ASP A 42 -16.12 -19.73 -18.39
N TYR A 43 -16.47 -21.02 -18.40
CA TYR A 43 -15.51 -22.09 -18.14
C TYR A 43 -14.48 -22.21 -19.27
N LYS A 44 -14.86 -21.95 -20.53
CA LYS A 44 -13.95 -21.87 -21.67
C LYS A 44 -12.94 -20.74 -21.49
N LYS A 45 -13.39 -19.53 -21.13
CA LYS A 45 -12.50 -18.39 -20.87
C LYS A 45 -11.49 -18.70 -19.76
N ILE A 46 -11.95 -19.31 -18.67
CA ILE A 46 -11.09 -19.74 -17.57
C ILE A 46 -10.07 -20.79 -18.04
N ALA A 47 -10.52 -21.82 -18.77
CA ALA A 47 -9.65 -22.85 -19.30
C ALA A 47 -8.57 -22.28 -20.23
N ASP A 48 -8.96 -21.41 -21.17
CA ASP A 48 -8.05 -20.77 -22.12
C ASP A 48 -7.04 -19.87 -21.41
N PHE A 49 -7.46 -19.11 -20.40
CA PHE A 49 -6.57 -18.32 -19.55
C PHE A 49 -5.50 -19.21 -18.89
N TYR A 50 -5.89 -20.34 -18.30
CA TYR A 50 -4.93 -21.24 -17.65
C TYR A 50 -4.04 -21.97 -18.64
N GLN A 51 -4.51 -22.29 -19.85
CA GLN A 51 -3.66 -22.80 -20.92
C GLN A 51 -2.58 -21.79 -21.34
N LYS A 52 -2.94 -20.51 -21.53
CA LYS A 52 -1.97 -19.43 -21.81
C LYS A 52 -1.01 -19.22 -20.63
N SER A 53 -1.54 -19.14 -19.40
CA SER A 53 -0.75 -18.94 -18.19
C SER A 53 0.24 -20.07 -17.94
N ARG A 54 -0.13 -21.32 -18.25
CA ARG A 54 0.78 -22.46 -18.18
C ARG A 54 1.95 -22.35 -19.16
N LYS A 55 1.72 -21.85 -20.38
CA LYS A 55 2.80 -21.59 -21.34
C LYS A 55 3.78 -20.55 -20.78
N ARG A 56 3.28 -19.46 -20.20
CA ARG A 56 4.10 -18.43 -19.53
C ARG A 56 4.88 -19.00 -18.34
N ALA A 57 4.21 -19.78 -17.48
CA ALA A 57 4.82 -20.46 -16.33
C ALA A 57 5.87 -21.52 -16.74
N GLY A 58 5.84 -22.00 -17.99
CA GLY A 58 6.77 -23.01 -18.50
C GLY A 58 8.24 -22.61 -18.38
N ALA A 59 8.56 -21.34 -18.63
CA ALA A 59 9.91 -20.79 -18.52
C ALA A 59 10.38 -20.67 -17.06
N GLU A 60 9.46 -20.35 -16.14
CA GLU A 60 9.75 -20.26 -14.71
C GLU A 60 9.85 -21.65 -14.05
N LYS A 61 9.10 -22.62 -14.55
CA LYS A 61 9.17 -24.03 -14.12
C LYS A 61 10.57 -24.61 -14.28
N GLU A 62 11.31 -24.25 -15.32
CA GLU A 62 12.67 -24.78 -15.52
C GLU A 62 13.61 -24.27 -14.43
N LYS A 63 13.58 -22.95 -14.19
CA LYS A 63 14.32 -22.32 -13.08
C LYS A 63 13.92 -22.88 -11.71
N PHE A 64 12.64 -23.16 -11.52
CA PHE A 64 12.15 -23.77 -10.29
C PHE A 64 12.77 -25.15 -10.06
N LEU A 65 12.79 -26.00 -11.09
CA LEU A 65 13.37 -27.34 -11.02
C LEU A 65 14.89 -27.31 -10.87
N GLU A 66 15.58 -26.41 -11.58
CA GLU A 66 17.03 -26.21 -11.43
C GLU A 66 17.40 -25.82 -9.99
N ARG A 67 16.58 -24.98 -9.35
CA ARG A 67 16.76 -24.61 -7.94
C ARG A 67 16.50 -25.78 -6.99
N LEU A 68 15.48 -26.60 -7.26
CA LEU A 68 15.27 -27.81 -6.46
C LEU A 68 16.49 -28.73 -6.55
N ASP A 69 17.01 -28.95 -7.76
CA ASP A 69 18.19 -29.79 -7.97
C ASP A 69 19.44 -29.20 -7.29
N SER A 70 19.63 -27.88 -7.31
CA SER A 70 20.75 -27.22 -6.62
C SER A 70 20.66 -27.28 -5.09
N GLU A 71 19.46 -27.40 -4.54
CA GLU A 71 19.20 -27.68 -3.12
C GLU A 71 19.24 -29.19 -2.79
N ASN A 72 19.60 -30.05 -3.75
CA ASN A 72 19.57 -31.52 -3.66
C ASN A 72 18.18 -32.11 -3.39
N LEU A 73 17.12 -31.41 -3.78
CA LEU A 73 15.73 -31.82 -3.64
C LEU A 73 15.23 -32.45 -4.94
N LYS A 74 15.04 -33.78 -4.97
CA LYS A 74 14.48 -34.46 -6.15
C LYS A 74 12.96 -34.37 -6.14
N LEU A 75 12.37 -33.87 -7.23
CA LEU A 75 10.91 -33.72 -7.35
C LEU A 75 10.14 -35.03 -7.08
N ASP A 76 10.66 -36.19 -7.49
CA ASP A 76 9.97 -37.47 -7.29
C ASP A 76 9.94 -37.91 -5.82
N GLU A 77 10.88 -37.43 -5.00
CA GLU A 77 11.07 -37.80 -3.57
C GLU A 77 10.70 -36.65 -2.61
N ILE A 78 10.43 -35.45 -3.13
CA ILE A 78 10.19 -34.25 -2.32
C ILE A 78 8.93 -34.39 -1.43
N SER A 79 9.08 -34.05 -0.16
CA SER A 79 7.97 -33.96 0.79
C SER A 79 7.07 -32.75 0.49
N SER A 80 5.87 -32.74 1.08
CA SER A 80 4.95 -31.61 0.96
C SER A 80 5.51 -30.32 1.57
N LEU A 81 6.31 -30.42 2.63
CA LEU A 81 6.92 -29.26 3.28
C LEU A 81 8.08 -28.69 2.46
N GLU A 82 9.00 -29.54 1.97
CA GLU A 82 10.12 -29.09 1.13
C GLU A 82 9.61 -28.44 -0.17
N LEU A 83 8.55 -28.99 -0.76
CA LEU A 83 7.94 -28.38 -1.94
C LEU A 83 7.30 -27.01 -1.61
N ALA A 84 6.67 -26.87 -0.45
CA ALA A 84 6.09 -25.60 0.00
C ALA A 84 7.19 -24.55 0.22
N GLU A 85 8.27 -24.94 0.90
CA GLU A 85 9.44 -24.10 1.12
C GLU A 85 10.13 -23.69 -0.19
N ALA A 86 10.11 -24.55 -1.22
CA ALA A 86 10.58 -24.17 -2.53
C ALA A 86 9.70 -23.09 -3.16
N PHE A 87 8.37 -23.22 -3.14
CA PHE A 87 7.48 -22.18 -3.67
C PHE A 87 7.60 -20.86 -2.90
N PHE A 88 7.67 -20.94 -1.58
CA PHE A 88 7.67 -19.80 -0.68
C PHE A 88 8.69 -19.99 0.45
N PRO A 89 9.95 -19.53 0.25
CA PRO A 89 11.05 -19.71 1.20
C PRO A 89 10.75 -19.22 2.63
N GLU A 90 9.86 -18.25 2.77
CA GLU A 90 9.38 -17.74 4.05
C GLU A 90 8.67 -18.81 4.91
N HIS A 91 8.31 -19.98 4.36
CA HIS A 91 7.88 -21.13 5.16
C HIS A 91 8.95 -21.61 6.14
N LYS A 92 10.25 -21.45 5.82
CA LYS A 92 11.39 -21.79 6.69
C LYS A 92 11.45 -20.93 7.96
N LEU A 93 10.74 -19.80 7.99
CA LEU A 93 10.65 -18.96 9.18
C LEU A 93 9.87 -19.67 10.31
N ASN A 94 10.32 -19.43 11.53
CA ASN A 94 9.65 -19.88 12.75
C ASN A 94 9.30 -18.68 13.65
N TYR A 95 8.38 -18.90 14.59
CA TYR A 95 7.89 -17.88 15.51
C TYR A 95 8.75 -17.73 16.78
N SER A 96 9.99 -18.22 16.77
CA SER A 96 10.85 -18.14 17.95
C SER A 96 11.28 -16.70 18.21
N GLN A 97 11.47 -16.39 19.49
CA GLN A 97 12.03 -15.11 19.91
C GLN A 97 13.39 -14.83 19.26
N LYS A 98 14.22 -15.86 19.07
CA LYS A 98 15.51 -15.77 18.36
C LYS A 98 15.36 -15.26 16.92
N THR A 99 14.34 -15.70 16.18
CA THR A 99 14.08 -15.22 14.81
C THR A 99 13.73 -13.72 14.81
N ILE A 100 12.92 -13.29 15.77
CA ILE A 100 12.52 -11.89 15.93
C ILE A 100 13.74 -11.02 16.32
N GLU A 101 14.56 -11.47 17.25
CA GLU A 101 15.79 -10.78 17.68
C GLU A 101 16.82 -10.68 16.57
N ASN A 102 17.03 -11.75 15.80
CA ASN A 102 17.94 -11.71 14.65
C ASN A 102 17.51 -10.66 13.62
N LEU A 103 16.20 -10.51 13.37
CA LEU A 103 15.70 -9.46 12.50
C LEU A 103 15.94 -8.08 13.10
N ARG A 104 15.70 -7.88 14.41
CA ARG A 104 15.98 -6.60 15.09
C ARG A 104 17.45 -6.21 14.99
N GLU A 105 18.37 -7.14 15.22
CA GLU A 105 19.80 -6.90 15.09
C GLU A 105 20.20 -6.48 13.67
N GLN A 106 19.58 -7.07 12.65
CA GLN A 106 19.77 -6.63 11.25
C GLN A 106 19.25 -5.21 10.97
N ARG A 107 18.26 -4.74 11.73
CA ARG A 107 17.67 -3.40 11.58
C ARG A 107 18.27 -2.36 12.52
N LYS A 108 19.15 -2.74 13.44
CA LYS A 108 19.71 -1.84 14.44
C LYS A 108 20.49 -0.70 13.81
N LEU A 109 20.32 0.49 14.38
CA LEU A 109 20.98 1.71 13.95
C LEU A 109 21.99 2.18 14.99
N LYS A 110 23.17 2.60 14.53
CA LYS A 110 24.11 3.38 15.32
C LYS A 110 23.95 4.85 14.96
N ILE A 111 23.37 5.63 15.87
CA ILE A 111 23.18 7.07 15.66
C ILE A 111 24.53 7.79 15.74
N ASN A 112 24.87 8.53 14.68
CA ASN A 112 26.11 9.30 14.60
C ASN A 112 25.89 10.78 14.91
N LYS A 113 24.76 11.33 14.45
CA LYS A 113 24.41 12.74 14.63
C LYS A 113 22.89 12.89 14.68
N LEU A 114 22.39 13.57 15.70
CA LEU A 114 20.98 13.94 15.83
C LEU A 114 20.61 15.08 14.86
N ASN A 115 19.32 15.24 14.58
CA ASN A 115 18.85 16.37 13.79
C ASN A 115 18.88 17.66 14.62
N ASP A 116 19.74 18.59 14.24
CA ASP A 116 19.85 19.91 14.90
C ASP A 116 18.67 20.84 14.56
N ASN A 117 17.90 20.52 13.51
CA ASN A 117 16.68 21.23 13.10
C ASN A 117 15.47 20.32 13.21
N GLN A 118 15.25 19.79 14.42
CA GLN A 118 14.09 18.96 14.74
C GLN A 118 12.78 19.76 14.63
N ILE A 119 11.67 19.04 14.68
CA ILE A 119 10.34 19.64 14.79
C ILE A 119 10.16 20.09 16.24
N GLU A 120 9.73 21.33 16.44
CA GLU A 120 9.46 21.92 17.74
C GLU A 120 7.94 22.08 17.98
N ASP A 121 7.21 22.44 16.92
CA ASP A 121 5.76 22.57 16.90
C ASP A 121 5.13 21.71 15.77
N PRO A 122 4.72 20.47 16.08
CA PRO A 122 4.06 19.58 15.13
C PRO A 122 2.80 20.17 14.48
N PHE A 123 2.11 21.11 15.12
CA PHE A 123 0.86 21.69 14.62
C PHE A 123 1.11 22.77 13.57
N ALA A 124 2.25 23.45 13.64
CA ALA A 124 2.66 24.47 12.68
C ALA A 124 3.64 23.94 11.62
N GLU A 125 4.46 22.94 11.94
CA GLU A 125 5.58 22.51 11.10
C GLU A 125 5.32 21.20 10.33
N ILE A 126 4.15 20.57 10.49
CA ILE A 126 3.78 19.34 9.79
C ILE A 126 2.46 19.51 9.04
N LEU A 127 2.46 19.10 7.77
CA LEU A 127 1.25 18.99 6.97
C LEU A 127 0.73 17.56 7.12
N PHE A 128 -0.37 17.42 7.85
CA PHE A 128 -1.05 16.14 7.94
C PHE A 128 -1.84 15.90 6.67
N ALA A 129 -1.84 14.65 6.21
CA ALA A 129 -2.49 14.30 4.97
C ALA A 129 -3.23 12.96 5.11
N SER A 130 -4.39 12.84 4.45
CA SER A 130 -5.13 11.59 4.36
C SER A 130 -5.74 11.43 2.98
N ASN A 131 -5.91 10.17 2.56
CA ASN A 131 -6.72 9.84 1.41
C ASN A 131 -8.18 9.59 1.84
N ILE A 132 -9.11 9.94 0.96
CA ILE A 132 -10.51 9.54 0.99
C ILE A 132 -10.74 8.73 -0.27
N LEU A 133 -11.28 7.53 -0.12
CA LEU A 133 -11.55 6.62 -1.23
C LEU A 133 -13.06 6.50 -1.37
N LEU A 134 -13.66 7.01 -2.45
CA LEU A 134 -15.11 6.96 -2.66
C LEU A 134 -15.50 5.90 -3.70
N THR A 135 -16.66 5.26 -3.51
CA THR A 135 -17.25 4.32 -4.47
C THR A 135 -18.73 4.55 -4.71
N MET A 136 -19.26 3.94 -5.78
CA MET A 136 -20.67 3.99 -6.12
C MET A 136 -21.55 3.53 -4.94
N PRO A 137 -22.74 4.12 -4.76
CA PRO A 137 -23.64 3.74 -3.71
C PRO A 137 -24.16 2.30 -3.91
N ALA A 138 -24.51 1.63 -2.82
CA ALA A 138 -25.26 0.37 -2.91
C ALA A 138 -26.73 0.61 -3.31
N ASP A 139 -27.31 1.72 -2.84
CA ASP A 139 -28.65 2.19 -3.20
C ASP A 139 -28.60 3.65 -3.68
N PHE A 140 -28.71 3.84 -5.00
CA PHE A 140 -28.73 5.17 -5.61
C PHE A 140 -29.87 6.07 -5.12
N ASN A 141 -30.95 5.52 -4.55
CA ASN A 141 -32.06 6.34 -4.04
C ASN A 141 -31.73 7.04 -2.71
N LYS A 142 -30.66 6.61 -2.03
CA LYS A 142 -30.17 7.25 -0.80
C LYS A 142 -29.20 8.40 -1.06
N VAL A 143 -28.70 8.53 -2.28
CA VAL A 143 -27.86 9.67 -2.68
C VAL A 143 -28.74 10.87 -2.98
N ASN A 144 -28.30 12.07 -2.56
CA ASN A 144 -29.00 13.32 -2.88
C ASN A 144 -29.32 13.39 -4.40
N PRO A 145 -30.58 13.67 -4.81
CA PRO A 145 -30.98 13.65 -6.21
C PRO A 145 -30.10 14.49 -7.14
N THR A 146 -29.70 15.68 -6.71
CA THR A 146 -28.84 16.60 -7.50
C THR A 146 -27.44 16.04 -7.72
N LEU A 147 -26.90 15.28 -6.75
CA LEU A 147 -25.62 14.59 -6.92
C LEU A 147 -25.79 13.33 -7.78
N ARG A 148 -26.90 12.59 -7.59
CA ARG A 148 -27.21 11.37 -8.33
C ARG A 148 -27.28 11.61 -9.83
N GLU A 149 -27.88 12.72 -10.28
CA GLU A 149 -27.99 13.09 -11.71
C GLU A 149 -26.64 13.20 -12.42
N LYS A 150 -25.55 13.44 -11.69
CA LYS A 150 -24.20 13.56 -12.23
C LYS A 150 -23.45 12.22 -12.31
N LEU A 151 -23.99 11.16 -11.69
CA LEU A 151 -23.42 9.81 -11.67
C LEU A 151 -23.84 9.01 -12.91
N ASN A 152 -22.98 8.06 -13.33
CA ASN A 152 -23.33 7.09 -14.35
C ASN A 152 -23.46 5.69 -13.72
N GLU A 153 -24.71 5.22 -13.52
CA GLU A 153 -25.00 3.93 -12.88
C GLU A 153 -24.44 2.71 -13.67
N SER A 154 -24.19 2.88 -14.98
CA SER A 154 -23.64 1.83 -15.86
C SER A 154 -22.11 1.88 -16.01
N GLU A 155 -21.46 2.84 -15.35
CA GLU A 155 -20.01 3.02 -15.42
C GLU A 155 -19.28 1.84 -14.77
N LYS A 156 -18.23 1.34 -15.43
CA LYS A 156 -17.38 0.30 -14.86
C LYS A 156 -16.37 0.90 -13.86
N GLN A 157 -16.12 0.15 -12.79
CA GLN A 157 -15.06 0.45 -11.85
C GLN A 157 -13.69 0.43 -12.53
N GLN A 158 -12.87 1.46 -12.28
CA GLN A 158 -11.51 1.58 -12.84
C GLN A 158 -10.42 1.30 -11.79
N TYR A 159 -10.68 1.64 -10.53
CA TYR A 159 -9.69 1.53 -9.45
C TYR A 159 -10.24 0.66 -8.33
N PHE A 160 -9.36 -0.18 -7.76
CA PHE A 160 -9.72 -1.16 -6.74
C PHE A 160 -9.02 -0.79 -5.43
N TYR A 161 -9.83 -0.35 -4.46
CA TYR A 161 -9.37 0.05 -3.13
C TYR A 161 -9.79 -0.98 -2.07
N ASP A 162 -9.07 -1.00 -0.95
CA ASP A 162 -9.29 -1.96 0.14
C ASP A 162 -10.64 -1.77 0.86
N HIS A 163 -11.02 -0.52 1.10
CA HIS A 163 -12.23 -0.13 1.82
C HIS A 163 -12.76 1.23 1.30
N PRO A 164 -13.18 1.32 0.04
CA PRO A 164 -13.77 2.56 -0.45
C PRO A 164 -15.13 2.81 0.20
N ILE A 165 -15.41 4.08 0.48
CA ILE A 165 -16.61 4.57 1.16
C ILE A 165 -17.73 4.76 0.13
N PRO A 166 -18.86 4.05 0.23
CA PRO A 166 -20.00 4.26 -0.65
C PRO A 166 -20.64 5.62 -0.42
N LEU A 167 -21.14 6.21 -1.51
CA LEU A 167 -21.80 7.51 -1.46
C LEU A 167 -23.10 7.51 -0.62
N ASP A 168 -23.74 6.36 -0.43
CA ASP A 168 -24.96 6.19 0.38
C ASP A 168 -24.71 5.76 1.83
N ILE A 169 -23.46 5.78 2.30
CA ILE A 169 -23.15 5.40 3.68
C ILE A 169 -23.79 6.37 4.69
N ASP A 170 -24.34 5.81 5.77
CA ASP A 170 -24.86 6.55 6.91
C ASP A 170 -23.72 7.29 7.64
N ASP A 171 -23.99 8.49 8.15
CA ASP A 171 -22.99 9.33 8.82
C ASP A 171 -22.34 8.65 10.04
N GLN A 172 -23.09 7.81 10.76
CA GLN A 172 -22.59 7.05 11.92
C GLN A 172 -21.52 6.01 11.54
N LYS A 173 -21.52 5.56 10.29
CA LYS A 173 -20.58 4.57 9.74
C LYS A 173 -19.62 5.19 8.73
N ASN A 174 -19.65 6.52 8.59
CA ASN A 174 -18.81 7.22 7.64
C ASN A 174 -17.41 7.43 8.24
N GLU A 175 -16.42 6.74 7.67
CA GLU A 175 -15.01 6.80 8.10
C GLU A 175 -14.47 8.24 8.11
N ILE A 176 -14.92 9.09 7.19
CA ILE A 176 -14.47 10.50 7.08
C ILE A 176 -14.90 11.28 8.31
N ILE A 177 -16.18 11.17 8.65
CA ILE A 177 -16.78 11.83 9.82
C ILE A 177 -16.10 11.32 11.09
N TYR A 178 -15.88 10.02 11.16
CA TYR A 178 -15.25 9.38 12.32
C TYR A 178 -13.81 9.85 12.53
N GLY A 179 -12.95 9.70 11.52
CA GLY A 179 -11.53 10.04 11.60
C GLY A 179 -11.30 11.52 11.90
N LEU A 180 -12.05 12.41 11.24
CA LEU A 180 -11.92 13.85 11.46
C LEU A 180 -12.35 14.27 12.88
N LYS A 181 -13.42 13.69 13.42
CA LYS A 181 -13.85 13.98 14.81
C LYS A 181 -12.78 13.55 15.81
N HIS A 182 -12.22 12.36 15.65
CA HIS A 182 -11.19 11.84 16.55
C HIS A 182 -9.87 12.59 16.42
N LEU A 183 -9.47 12.97 15.20
CA LEU A 183 -8.29 13.82 15.01
C LEU A 183 -8.49 15.19 15.66
N ASN A 184 -9.64 15.83 15.47
CA ASN A 184 -9.96 17.11 16.11
C ASN A 184 -9.88 17.01 17.64
N GLN A 185 -10.39 15.93 18.23
CA GLN A 185 -10.27 15.66 19.67
C GLN A 185 -8.83 15.42 20.10
N ALA A 186 -8.05 14.69 19.30
CA ALA A 186 -6.65 14.43 19.58
C ALA A 186 -5.81 15.71 19.58
N VAL A 187 -6.08 16.64 18.65
CA VAL A 187 -5.42 17.96 18.62
C VAL A 187 -5.81 18.77 19.84
N LYS A 188 -7.11 18.86 20.15
CA LYS A 188 -7.63 19.56 21.33
C LYS A 188 -7.00 19.12 22.64
N ALA A 189 -6.66 17.83 22.76
CA ALA A 189 -6.04 17.28 23.97
C ALA A 189 -4.63 17.81 24.22
N GLU A 190 -3.91 18.24 23.18
CA GLU A 190 -2.52 18.70 23.26
C GLU A 190 -2.37 20.22 23.08
N THR A 191 -3.28 20.87 22.35
CA THR A 191 -3.13 22.28 21.98
C THR A 191 -4.46 22.95 21.65
N ASP A 192 -4.49 24.29 21.79
CA ASP A 192 -5.58 25.14 21.26
C ASP A 192 -5.31 25.58 19.81
N GLN A 193 -4.14 25.27 19.25
CA GLN A 193 -3.82 25.55 17.86
C GLN A 193 -4.67 24.72 16.90
N ARG A 194 -4.72 25.16 15.63
CA ARG A 194 -5.29 24.38 14.54
C ARG A 194 -4.20 23.59 13.82
N LEU A 195 -4.55 22.38 13.41
CA LEU A 195 -3.72 21.51 12.59
C LEU A 195 -4.18 21.58 11.13
N ASP A 196 -3.23 21.80 10.23
CA ASP A 196 -3.49 21.77 8.79
C ASP A 196 -3.61 20.32 8.31
N LEU A 197 -4.78 19.99 7.75
CA LEU A 197 -5.09 18.67 7.22
C LEU A 197 -5.47 18.75 5.74
N LEU A 198 -4.70 18.06 4.90
CA LEU A 198 -4.98 17.88 3.48
C LEU A 198 -5.69 16.54 3.24
N LEU A 199 -6.86 16.60 2.61
CA LEU A 199 -7.65 15.45 2.21
C LEU A 199 -7.57 15.29 0.68
N SER A 200 -6.92 14.23 0.22
CA SER A 200 -6.90 13.85 -1.19
C SER A 200 -8.04 12.89 -1.49
N ILE A 201 -8.88 13.18 -2.47
CA ILE A 201 -9.99 12.31 -2.84
C ILE A 201 -9.65 11.49 -4.08
N SER A 202 -9.70 10.17 -3.93
CA SER A 202 -9.65 9.22 -5.03
C SER A 202 -10.98 8.48 -5.15
N VAL A 203 -11.35 8.11 -6.37
CA VAL A 203 -12.65 7.50 -6.66
C VAL A 203 -12.46 6.18 -7.40
N THR A 204 -13.38 5.24 -7.22
CA THR A 204 -13.37 3.97 -7.96
C THR A 204 -13.92 4.12 -9.39
N HIS A 205 -14.81 5.11 -9.59
CA HIS A 205 -15.50 5.37 -10.85
C HIS A 205 -15.36 6.85 -11.26
N PRO A 206 -15.00 7.16 -12.54
CA PRO A 206 -14.74 8.52 -12.98
C PRO A 206 -15.88 9.52 -12.74
N SER A 207 -17.15 9.12 -12.85
CA SER A 207 -18.29 10.02 -12.66
C SER A 207 -18.38 10.59 -11.23
N ILE A 208 -17.84 9.89 -10.23
CA ILE A 208 -17.79 10.36 -8.83
C ILE A 208 -16.93 11.62 -8.71
N ASN A 209 -15.89 11.81 -9.55
CA ASN A 209 -15.07 13.03 -9.52
C ASN A 209 -15.88 14.31 -9.68
N LYS A 210 -17.03 14.24 -10.38
CA LYS A 210 -17.91 15.40 -10.61
C LYS A 210 -18.64 15.86 -9.35
N ILE A 211 -18.78 14.99 -8.36
CA ILE A 211 -19.55 15.25 -7.14
C ILE A 211 -18.73 15.11 -5.87
N ALA A 212 -17.51 14.56 -5.95
CA ALA A 212 -16.69 14.20 -4.80
C ALA A 212 -16.56 15.35 -3.80
N ARG A 213 -16.27 16.57 -4.29
CA ARG A 213 -16.17 17.75 -3.45
C ARG A 213 -17.48 18.11 -2.77
N GLU A 214 -18.55 18.29 -3.55
CA GLU A 214 -19.90 18.64 -3.04
C GLU A 214 -20.37 17.61 -2.00
N TYR A 215 -20.09 16.34 -2.24
CA TYR A 215 -20.38 15.25 -1.31
C TYR A 215 -19.64 15.43 0.01
N ILE A 216 -18.31 15.66 -0.01
CA ILE A 216 -17.54 15.86 1.23
C ILE A 216 -18.00 17.11 1.98
N GLU A 217 -18.17 18.24 1.29
CA GLU A 217 -18.66 19.48 1.91
C GLU A 217 -20.01 19.24 2.62
N SER A 218 -20.94 18.53 1.98
CA SER A 218 -22.23 18.17 2.58
C SER A 218 -22.11 17.31 3.84
N LYS A 219 -21.11 16.42 3.90
CA LYS A 219 -20.87 15.57 5.08
C LYS A 219 -20.24 16.33 6.24
N LEU A 220 -19.53 17.43 5.96
CA LEU A 220 -18.82 18.21 6.98
C LEU A 220 -19.61 19.42 7.50
N GLU A 221 -20.71 19.80 6.85
CA GLU A 221 -21.50 21.01 7.15
C GLU A 221 -21.88 21.14 8.64
N ASN A 222 -22.32 20.04 9.26
CA ASN A 222 -22.85 20.03 10.63
C ASN A 222 -21.90 19.38 11.66
N ILE A 223 -20.63 19.21 11.31
CA ILE A 223 -19.63 18.63 12.22
C ILE A 223 -18.85 19.76 12.87
N GLU A 224 -18.52 19.69 14.16
CA GLU A 224 -17.62 20.64 14.82
C GLU A 224 -16.17 20.16 14.67
N LEU A 225 -15.31 20.94 14.01
CA LEU A 225 -13.90 20.61 13.72
C LEU A 225 -13.00 21.83 13.97
N GLU A 226 -13.18 22.48 15.12
CA GLU A 226 -12.59 23.79 15.45
C GLU A 226 -11.06 23.81 15.50
N HIS A 227 -10.44 22.65 15.69
CA HIS A 227 -8.98 22.47 15.79
C HIS A 227 -8.34 21.97 14.49
N LEU A 228 -9.09 21.91 13.39
CA LEU A 228 -8.59 21.49 12.07
C LEU A 228 -8.81 22.60 11.04
N ASN A 229 -7.78 22.90 10.25
CA ASN A 229 -7.96 23.57 8.96
C ASN A 229 -8.01 22.49 7.88
N ILE A 230 -9.12 22.40 7.14
CA ILE A 230 -9.33 21.30 6.21
C ILE A 230 -9.22 21.79 4.78
N TYR A 231 -8.37 21.12 4.02
CA TYR A 231 -8.09 21.41 2.63
C TYR A 231 -8.38 20.18 1.77
N LEU A 232 -9.03 20.39 0.64
CA LEU A 232 -9.53 19.33 -0.22
C LEU A 232 -8.86 19.37 -1.59
N PHE A 233 -8.31 18.23 -1.99
CA PHE A 233 -7.80 18.00 -3.34
C PHE A 233 -8.59 16.87 -4.00
N THR A 234 -9.49 17.23 -4.91
CA THR A 234 -9.96 16.27 -5.93
C THR A 234 -8.97 16.24 -7.10
N GLU A 235 -9.26 15.40 -8.09
CA GLU A 235 -8.54 15.45 -9.36
C GLU A 235 -8.57 16.84 -10.00
N ASN A 236 -9.70 17.57 -9.93
CA ASN A 236 -9.83 18.90 -10.51
C ASN A 236 -8.92 19.93 -9.83
N GLU A 237 -8.85 19.93 -8.49
CA GLU A 237 -7.94 20.83 -7.77
C GLU A 237 -6.47 20.45 -7.99
N SER A 238 -6.18 19.15 -8.15
CA SER A 238 -4.84 18.67 -8.47
C SER A 238 -4.41 19.12 -9.87
N GLU A 239 -5.27 18.96 -10.88
CA GLU A 239 -4.98 19.43 -12.24
C GLU A 239 -4.77 20.95 -12.29
N LYS A 240 -5.59 21.72 -11.57
CA LYS A 240 -5.43 23.17 -11.46
C LYS A 240 -4.12 23.56 -10.79
N LEU A 241 -3.70 22.85 -9.74
CA LEU A 241 -2.38 23.07 -9.14
C LEU A 241 -1.27 22.88 -10.18
N LEU A 242 -1.36 21.82 -10.99
CA LEU A 242 -0.38 21.55 -12.03
C LEU A 242 -0.41 22.62 -13.13
N GLU A 243 -1.59 23.02 -13.59
CA GLU A 243 -1.77 24.07 -14.61
C GLU A 243 -1.27 25.45 -14.17
N GLU A 244 -1.57 25.83 -12.94
CA GLU A 244 -1.29 27.17 -12.43
C GLU A 244 0.15 27.30 -11.92
N PHE A 245 0.75 26.25 -11.35
CA PHE A 245 2.03 26.35 -10.63
C PHE A 245 3.18 25.51 -11.18
N ILE A 246 2.92 24.53 -12.06
CA ILE A 246 3.96 23.61 -12.56
C ILE A 246 4.13 23.72 -14.08
N LEU A 247 3.04 23.58 -14.84
CA LEU A 247 3.04 23.63 -16.30
C LEU A 247 3.69 24.87 -16.91
N PRO A 248 3.61 26.08 -16.31
CA PRO A 248 4.30 27.25 -16.85
C PRO A 248 5.83 27.10 -16.93
N PHE A 249 6.41 26.17 -16.17
CA PHE A 249 7.86 25.97 -16.05
C PHE A 249 8.34 24.62 -16.57
N ILE A 250 7.45 23.83 -17.16
CA ILE A 250 7.80 22.49 -17.64
C ILE A 250 8.68 22.58 -18.88
N SER A 251 9.69 21.72 -18.95
CA SER A 251 10.60 21.56 -20.08
C SER A 251 9.89 20.92 -21.27
N ASP A 252 10.37 21.24 -22.48
CA ASP A 252 9.85 20.71 -23.75
C ASP A 252 9.83 19.16 -23.82
N GLY A 253 10.59 18.50 -22.95
CA GLY A 253 10.70 17.06 -22.89
C GLY A 253 9.61 16.34 -22.09
N ILE A 254 8.68 17.06 -21.45
CA ILE A 254 7.54 16.47 -20.73
C ILE A 254 6.25 17.10 -21.23
N LYS A 255 5.30 16.25 -21.65
CA LYS A 255 3.98 16.74 -22.08
C LYS A 255 3.10 17.00 -20.88
N ALA A 256 2.17 17.93 -21.01
CA ALA A 256 1.15 18.17 -19.98
C ALA A 256 0.35 16.89 -19.62
N SER A 257 0.10 16.00 -20.59
CA SER A 257 -0.53 14.70 -20.36
C SER A 257 0.33 13.75 -19.51
N ASP A 258 1.65 13.81 -19.64
CA ASP A 258 2.58 12.98 -18.86
C ASP A 258 2.60 13.45 -17.41
N LEU A 259 2.62 14.77 -17.20
CA LEU A 259 2.50 15.37 -15.87
C LEU A 259 1.17 14.99 -15.21
N LYS A 260 0.04 15.28 -15.87
CA LYS A 260 -1.30 15.00 -15.35
C LYS A 260 -1.52 13.52 -15.07
N SER A 261 -1.05 12.62 -15.94
CA SER A 261 -1.19 11.18 -15.68
C SER A 261 -0.31 10.67 -14.53
N THR A 262 0.74 11.40 -14.14
CA THR A 262 1.71 10.98 -13.10
C THR A 262 1.39 11.56 -11.74
N VAL A 263 1.02 12.85 -11.68
CA VAL A 263 0.83 13.61 -10.45
C VAL A 263 -0.65 13.92 -10.28
N GLY A 264 -1.24 13.57 -9.14
CA GLY A 264 -2.61 13.98 -8.78
C GLY A 264 -3.31 13.09 -7.76
N ALA A 265 -4.53 13.49 -7.39
CA ALA A 265 -5.30 12.91 -6.29
C ALA A 265 -6.09 11.65 -6.65
N ALA A 266 -6.56 11.48 -7.89
CA ALA A 266 -7.33 10.30 -8.28
C ALA A 266 -6.45 9.21 -8.90
N GLY A 267 -6.86 7.94 -8.81
CA GLY A 267 -6.20 6.84 -9.50
C GLY A 267 -5.67 5.76 -8.56
N SER A 268 -4.75 4.94 -9.07
CA SER A 268 -4.13 3.87 -8.28
C SER A 268 -3.46 4.42 -7.02
N TYR A 269 -3.30 3.55 -6.01
CA TYR A 269 -2.68 3.91 -4.74
C TYR A 269 -1.32 4.60 -4.92
N GLY A 270 -0.47 4.14 -5.85
CA GLY A 270 0.84 4.75 -6.09
C GLY A 270 0.78 6.21 -6.52
N ARG A 271 -0.21 6.59 -7.36
CA ARG A 271 -0.38 7.97 -7.84
C ARG A 271 -0.74 8.91 -6.69
N HIS A 272 -1.83 8.61 -5.97
CA HIS A 272 -2.31 9.50 -4.93
C HIS A 272 -1.39 9.52 -3.70
N TYR A 273 -0.71 8.41 -3.38
CA TYR A 273 0.20 8.35 -2.24
C TYR A 273 1.44 9.21 -2.46
N SER A 274 1.96 9.22 -3.70
CA SER A 274 3.05 10.11 -4.09
C SER A 274 2.61 11.56 -4.04
N PHE A 275 1.43 11.88 -4.58
CA PHE A 275 0.87 13.24 -4.55
C PHE A 275 0.70 13.77 -3.13
N LEU A 276 0.11 12.97 -2.22
CA LEU A 276 -0.10 13.34 -0.81
C LEU A 276 1.17 13.79 -0.09
N LYS A 277 2.33 13.22 -0.44
CA LYS A 277 3.62 13.63 0.12
C LYS A 277 4.24 14.79 -0.66
N ALA A 278 4.15 14.75 -1.98
CA ALA A 278 4.78 15.72 -2.86
C ALA A 278 4.16 17.13 -2.74
N VAL A 279 2.85 17.23 -2.49
CA VAL A 279 2.15 18.51 -2.33
C VAL A 279 2.67 19.34 -1.15
N ALA A 280 3.32 18.71 -0.16
CA ALA A 280 3.94 19.41 0.97
C ALA A 280 5.02 20.41 0.54
N LEU A 281 5.67 20.19 -0.61
CA LEU A 281 6.65 21.15 -1.15
C LEU A 281 6.00 22.38 -1.74
N TRP A 282 4.89 22.19 -2.46
CA TRP A 282 4.08 23.30 -2.93
C TRP A 282 3.53 24.07 -1.71
N TRP A 283 3.06 23.35 -0.70
CA TRP A 283 2.60 23.93 0.57
C TRP A 283 3.68 24.77 1.25
N GLN A 284 4.90 24.24 1.37
CA GLN A 284 6.03 24.97 1.96
C GLN A 284 6.35 26.25 1.19
N LYS A 285 6.31 26.18 -0.14
CA LYS A 285 6.67 27.31 -1.00
C LYS A 285 5.65 28.45 -0.96
N TYR A 286 4.37 28.11 -0.87
CA TYR A 286 3.29 29.06 -1.13
C TYR A 286 2.37 29.34 0.07
N ILE A 287 2.26 28.44 1.05
CA ILE A 287 1.34 28.59 2.18
C ILE A 287 2.10 28.77 3.50
N ASN A 288 3.07 27.90 3.79
CA ASN A 288 3.76 27.89 5.08
C ASN A 288 5.27 27.59 4.91
N SER A 289 6.09 28.64 4.90
CA SER A 289 7.55 28.52 4.75
C SER A 289 8.25 27.76 5.88
N ASP A 290 7.62 27.69 7.06
CA ASP A 290 8.17 27.03 8.25
C ASP A 290 7.85 25.53 8.28
N LEU A 291 7.07 25.05 7.31
CA LEU A 291 6.75 23.63 7.17
C LEU A 291 8.03 22.79 7.04
N LYS A 292 8.20 21.79 7.90
CA LYS A 292 9.38 20.90 7.92
C LYS A 292 9.06 19.49 7.41
N ALA A 293 7.82 19.03 7.53
CA ALA A 293 7.46 17.65 7.22
C ALA A 293 6.03 17.48 6.71
N THR A 294 5.75 16.29 6.20
CA THR A 294 4.38 15.80 5.98
C THR A 294 4.21 14.42 6.60
N PHE A 295 3.03 14.18 7.16
CA PHE A 295 2.68 12.93 7.82
C PHE A 295 1.33 12.42 7.34
N LYS A 296 1.28 11.16 6.89
CA LYS A 296 0.06 10.53 6.41
C LYS A 296 -0.62 9.76 7.53
N ILE A 297 -1.92 9.96 7.68
CA ILE A 297 -2.82 9.15 8.50
C ILE A 297 -3.84 8.41 7.60
N ASP A 298 -4.57 7.46 8.17
CA ASP A 298 -5.82 6.94 7.60
C ASP A 298 -6.98 7.36 8.50
N LEU A 299 -8.18 7.56 7.95
CA LEU A 299 -9.34 8.06 8.72
C LEU A 299 -10.03 6.97 9.54
N ASP A 300 -9.68 5.70 9.33
CA ASP A 300 -10.02 4.58 10.20
C ASP A 300 -9.01 4.38 11.36
N GLN A 301 -8.03 5.28 11.51
CA GLN A 301 -7.03 5.26 12.56
C GLN A 301 -7.18 6.45 13.52
N VAL A 302 -6.98 6.20 14.81
CA VAL A 302 -7.18 7.18 15.88
C VAL A 302 -5.95 7.31 16.76
N PHE A 303 -5.55 8.54 17.07
CA PHE A 303 -4.64 8.81 18.18
C PHE A 303 -5.41 8.73 19.50
N ASP A 304 -5.30 7.60 20.20
CA ASP A 304 -5.92 7.43 21.52
C ASP A 304 -5.09 8.16 22.59
N GLN A 305 -5.30 9.48 22.68
CA GLN A 305 -4.47 10.37 23.50
C GLN A 305 -4.47 9.98 24.97
N GLN A 306 -5.61 9.54 25.50
CA GLN A 306 -5.72 9.10 26.88
C GLN A 306 -4.83 7.88 27.11
N LYS A 307 -5.00 6.83 26.30
CA LYS A 307 -4.25 5.59 26.46
C LYS A 307 -2.75 5.77 26.22
N LEU A 308 -2.38 6.61 25.24
CA LEU A 308 -0.99 6.98 24.97
C LEU A 308 -0.35 7.68 26.18
N LYS A 309 -1.06 8.64 26.78
CA LYS A 309 -0.56 9.36 27.95
C LYS A 309 -0.41 8.43 29.15
N GLU A 310 -1.36 7.53 29.35
CA GLU A 310 -1.35 6.54 30.43
C GLU A 310 -0.17 5.56 30.33
N GLU A 311 0.12 5.02 29.15
CA GLU A 311 1.15 3.98 28.98
C GLU A 311 2.54 4.51 28.64
N THR A 312 2.66 5.66 27.95
CA THR A 312 3.96 6.23 27.52
C THR A 312 4.37 7.50 28.28
N GLY A 313 3.43 8.14 28.99
CA GLY A 313 3.63 9.46 29.59
C GLY A 313 3.63 10.63 28.58
N HIS A 314 3.46 10.35 27.28
CA HIS A 314 3.47 11.35 26.21
C HIS A 314 2.18 11.26 25.40
N TYR A 315 1.78 12.39 24.83
CA TYR A 315 0.73 12.40 23.82
C TYR A 315 1.29 12.07 22.43
N ALA A 316 0.41 11.82 21.46
CA ALA A 316 0.81 11.38 20.12
C ALA A 316 1.74 12.37 19.41
N PHE A 317 1.38 13.66 19.38
CA PHE A 317 2.11 14.65 18.58
C PHE A 317 3.49 14.99 19.18
N GLU A 318 3.69 14.79 20.48
CA GLU A 318 5.00 14.91 21.13
C GLU A 318 6.08 14.02 20.47
N ASN A 319 5.70 12.85 19.94
CA ASN A 319 6.63 11.94 19.28
C ASN A 319 7.28 12.51 18.01
N PHE A 320 6.64 13.49 17.34
CA PHE A 320 7.21 14.12 16.15
C PHE A 320 8.39 15.04 16.46
N LYS A 321 8.54 15.46 17.73
CA LYS A 321 9.67 16.30 18.19
C LYS A 321 10.97 15.53 18.39
N SER A 322 10.97 14.23 18.08
CA SER A 322 12.14 13.38 18.22
C SER A 322 13.32 13.86 17.35
N PRO A 323 14.51 14.09 17.93
CA PRO A 323 15.71 14.47 17.17
C PRO A 323 16.23 13.33 16.27
N LEU A 324 15.63 12.13 16.36
CA LEU A 324 15.92 11.03 15.44
C LEU A 324 15.36 11.31 14.04
N TRP A 325 14.27 12.08 13.92
CA TRP A 325 13.75 12.42 12.60
C TRP A 325 14.67 13.42 11.90
N GLY A 326 15.37 12.95 10.87
CA GLY A 326 16.42 13.68 10.16
C GLY A 326 17.84 13.41 10.67
N ALA A 327 18.00 12.50 11.64
CA ALA A 327 19.31 12.10 12.14
C ALA A 327 20.13 11.34 11.07
N ARG A 328 21.45 11.30 11.29
CA ARG A 328 22.39 10.48 10.53
C ARG A 328 22.82 9.28 11.35
N ALA A 329 22.79 8.11 10.73
CA ALA A 329 23.14 6.85 11.38
C ALA A 329 23.97 5.95 10.47
N VAL A 330 24.43 4.85 11.05
CA VAL A 330 25.04 3.73 10.33
C VAL A 330 24.22 2.48 10.63
N ASP A 331 23.85 1.73 9.59
CA ASP A 331 23.11 0.48 9.75
C ASP A 331 24.01 -0.72 10.05
N SER A 332 23.40 -1.89 10.26
CA SER A 332 24.10 -3.14 10.57
C SER A 332 25.08 -3.60 9.48
N GLN A 333 24.95 -3.09 8.25
CA GLN A 333 25.85 -3.37 7.12
C GLN A 333 26.95 -2.32 6.97
N GLY A 334 27.06 -1.37 7.91
CA GLY A 334 28.05 -0.30 7.85
C GLY A 334 27.70 0.84 6.88
N ARG A 335 26.48 0.85 6.33
CA ARG A 335 26.05 1.88 5.36
C ARG A 335 25.57 3.10 6.11
N ARG A 336 25.91 4.28 5.60
CA ARG A 336 25.42 5.56 6.12
C ARG A 336 23.98 5.76 5.68
N VAL A 337 23.14 6.16 6.61
CA VAL A 337 21.71 6.40 6.36
C VAL A 337 21.28 7.75 6.93
N GLU A 338 20.32 8.37 6.25
CA GLU A 338 19.61 9.56 6.69
C GLU A 338 18.19 9.15 7.09
N LEU A 339 17.84 9.38 8.34
CA LEU A 339 16.54 9.03 8.93
C LEU A 339 15.48 10.09 8.58
N GLY A 340 15.39 10.44 7.29
CA GLY A 340 14.49 11.48 6.79
C GLY A 340 13.01 11.07 6.80
N MET A 341 12.72 9.79 7.04
CA MET A 341 11.36 9.27 7.10
C MET A 341 11.06 8.66 8.47
N ILE A 342 9.82 8.75 8.93
CA ILE A 342 9.35 8.26 10.22
C ILE A 342 8.23 7.24 10.02
N ALA A 343 8.23 6.17 10.81
CA ALA A 343 7.16 5.18 10.83
C ALA A 343 6.72 4.87 12.26
N GLY A 344 5.42 4.98 12.51
CA GLY A 344 4.80 4.51 13.75
C GLY A 344 4.28 3.09 13.62
N GLN A 345 3.31 2.74 14.46
CA GLN A 345 2.73 1.40 14.52
C GLN A 345 1.22 1.46 14.74
N LEU A 346 0.56 0.31 14.55
CA LEU A 346 -0.86 0.15 14.78
C LEU A 346 -1.13 -0.80 15.94
N VAL A 347 -2.24 -0.57 16.63
CA VAL A 347 -2.88 -1.52 17.55
C VAL A 347 -4.35 -1.66 17.16
N ASN A 348 -4.92 -2.86 17.20
CA ASN A 348 -6.35 -3.00 16.90
C ASN A 348 -7.20 -2.43 18.05
N ASP A 349 -8.36 -1.86 17.73
CA ASP A 349 -9.37 -1.47 18.73
C ASP A 349 -9.63 -2.56 19.77
N SER A 350 -9.87 -3.80 19.31
CA SER A 350 -10.15 -4.93 20.20
C SER A 350 -8.98 -5.38 21.09
N ASP A 351 -7.79 -4.80 20.91
CA ASP A 351 -6.59 -5.13 21.68
C ASP A 351 -6.06 -3.96 22.52
N ILE A 352 -6.50 -2.72 22.29
CA ILE A 352 -5.92 -1.54 22.93
C ILE A 352 -6.09 -1.53 24.45
N GLU A 353 -7.18 -2.11 24.95
CA GLU A 353 -7.43 -2.25 26.39
C GLU A 353 -6.33 -3.04 27.12
N LYS A 354 -5.67 -3.98 26.43
CA LYS A 354 -4.57 -4.77 27.00
C LYS A 354 -3.29 -3.93 27.07
N SER A 355 -2.94 -3.30 25.96
CA SER A 355 -1.82 -2.36 25.83
C SER A 355 -1.84 -1.72 24.45
N ILE A 356 -1.34 -0.49 24.33
CA ILE A 356 -1.03 0.15 23.04
C ILE A 356 0.03 -0.61 22.23
N TYR A 357 0.76 -1.51 22.89
CA TYR A 357 1.86 -2.27 22.33
C TYR A 357 1.47 -3.68 21.85
N GLU A 358 0.20 -4.03 21.94
CA GLU A 358 -0.34 -5.24 21.31
C GLU A 358 -0.20 -5.20 19.80
N LEU A 359 0.35 -6.27 19.22
CA LEU A 359 0.56 -6.35 17.78
C LEU A 359 -0.79 -6.41 17.04
N ASP A 360 -0.96 -5.57 16.02
CA ASP A 360 -2.13 -5.54 15.15
C ASP A 360 -2.26 -6.84 14.34
N ILE A 361 -1.15 -7.37 13.84
CA ILE A 361 -1.08 -8.67 13.17
C ILE A 361 -0.89 -9.76 14.21
N LYS A 362 -1.88 -10.63 14.35
CA LYS A 362 -1.83 -11.78 15.27
C LYS A 362 -1.09 -12.96 14.67
N ARG A 363 -0.41 -13.73 15.53
CA ARG A 363 0.23 -15.00 15.16
C ARG A 363 -0.82 -15.92 14.51
N PRO A 364 -0.59 -16.40 13.28
CA PRO A 364 -1.52 -17.32 12.65
C PRO A 364 -1.58 -18.64 13.44
N LYS A 365 -2.80 -19.11 13.72
CA LYS A 365 -3.07 -20.34 14.48
C LYS A 365 -3.43 -21.55 13.61
N ALA A 366 -3.70 -21.32 12.33
CA ALA A 366 -4.22 -22.36 11.44
C ALA A 366 -3.08 -23.21 10.85
N GLU A 367 -3.38 -24.50 10.66
CA GLU A 367 -2.64 -25.36 9.72
C GLU A 367 -2.76 -24.79 8.30
N LEU A 368 -1.73 -25.01 7.48
CA LEU A 368 -1.75 -24.58 6.09
C LEU A 368 -2.82 -25.36 5.34
N LYS A 369 -3.56 -24.65 4.48
CA LYS A 369 -4.56 -25.25 3.59
C LYS A 369 -4.39 -24.79 2.15
N TYR A 370 -4.55 -25.71 1.20
CA TYR A 370 -4.62 -25.43 -0.24
C TYR A 370 -3.54 -24.44 -0.72
N ASP A 371 -3.93 -23.20 -1.09
CA ASP A 371 -3.04 -22.18 -1.63
C ASP A 371 -1.98 -21.69 -0.64
N GLN A 372 -2.21 -21.89 0.66
CA GLN A 372 -1.29 -21.51 1.72
C GLN A 372 0.00 -22.34 1.72
N TYR A 373 0.04 -23.51 1.09
CA TYR A 373 1.30 -24.23 0.84
C TYR A 373 2.15 -23.58 -0.24
N ILE A 374 1.53 -22.82 -1.15
CA ILE A 374 2.21 -22.12 -2.24
C ILE A 374 2.60 -20.70 -1.82
N PHE A 375 1.77 -20.05 -0.98
CA PHE A 375 2.01 -18.69 -0.53
C PHE A 375 1.29 -18.40 0.79
N PHE A 376 2.04 -18.08 1.85
CA PHE A 376 1.46 -17.83 3.17
C PHE A 376 1.97 -16.53 3.81
N LYS A 377 1.44 -15.39 3.36
CA LYS A 377 1.85 -14.06 3.85
C LYS A 377 1.71 -13.87 5.37
N ALA A 378 0.75 -14.51 6.03
CA ALA A 378 0.47 -14.24 7.44
C ALA A 378 1.67 -14.52 8.37
N LYS A 379 2.51 -15.52 8.03
CA LYS A 379 3.72 -15.84 8.80
C LYS A 379 4.78 -14.72 8.74
N PRO A 380 5.33 -14.33 7.57
CA PRO A 380 6.30 -13.25 7.50
C PRO A 380 5.73 -11.91 7.97
N GLN A 381 4.42 -11.68 7.77
CA GLN A 381 3.75 -10.48 8.27
C GLN A 381 3.80 -10.38 9.80
N TYR A 382 3.39 -11.44 10.51
CA TYR A 382 3.46 -11.47 11.97
C TYR A 382 4.89 -11.32 12.49
N ILE A 383 5.85 -12.02 11.89
CA ILE A 383 7.25 -11.99 12.34
C ILE A 383 7.84 -10.59 12.19
N SER A 384 7.60 -9.92 11.06
CA SER A 384 8.03 -8.54 10.87
C SER A 384 7.31 -7.57 11.79
N THR A 385 5.99 -7.67 11.99
CA THR A 385 5.26 -6.86 12.99
C THR A 385 5.88 -7.00 14.37
N ALA A 386 6.14 -8.23 14.82
CA ALA A 386 6.77 -8.48 16.12
C ALA A 386 8.19 -7.90 16.21
N ALA A 387 8.98 -8.01 15.14
CA ALA A 387 10.35 -7.50 15.11
C ALA A 387 10.39 -5.96 15.07
N GLU A 388 9.59 -5.34 14.21
CA GLU A 388 9.67 -3.93 13.84
C GLU A 388 8.72 -3.03 14.63
N MET A 389 7.44 -3.41 14.75
CA MET A 389 6.42 -2.65 15.51
C MET A 389 6.35 -3.08 16.98
N GLY A 390 6.85 -4.28 17.31
CA GLY A 390 7.03 -4.72 18.68
C GLY A 390 8.31 -4.21 19.35
N TYR A 391 9.12 -3.40 18.66
CA TYR A 391 10.39 -2.90 19.18
C TYR A 391 10.15 -1.80 20.22
N ARG A 392 10.87 -1.87 21.35
CA ARG A 392 10.85 -0.83 22.38
C ARG A 392 12.24 -0.30 22.55
N ALA A 393 12.37 1.02 22.58
CA ALA A 393 13.66 1.67 22.66
C ALA A 393 14.18 1.62 24.11
N ASP A 394 15.44 1.21 24.29
CA ASP A 394 16.09 1.23 25.60
C ASP A 394 16.51 2.65 26.02
N SER A 395 16.57 3.59 25.06
CA SER A 395 16.94 4.98 25.27
C SER A 395 16.38 5.90 24.18
N LYS A 396 16.45 7.22 24.39
CA LYS A 396 15.97 8.23 23.41
C LYS A 396 16.68 8.20 22.05
N ILE A 397 17.84 7.55 21.96
CA ILE A 397 18.62 7.44 20.72
C ILE A 397 18.68 6.01 20.18
N ASP A 398 17.98 5.09 20.83
CA ASP A 398 17.91 3.69 20.43
C ASP A 398 16.73 3.47 19.49
N THR A 399 16.98 2.95 18.30
CA THR A 399 15.95 2.73 17.27
C THR A 399 16.43 1.75 16.21
N ILE A 400 15.51 1.33 15.36
CA ILE A 400 15.71 0.41 14.25
C ILE A 400 15.19 0.99 12.94
N LEU A 401 15.71 0.46 11.83
CA LEU A 401 15.16 0.65 10.50
C LEU A 401 13.77 0.03 10.37
N ARG A 402 12.91 0.68 9.59
CA ARG A 402 11.58 0.19 9.23
C ARG A 402 11.47 -0.05 7.73
N TYR A 403 11.09 -1.28 7.36
CA TYR A 403 10.69 -1.63 6.00
C TYR A 403 9.23 -2.03 5.93
N HIS A 404 8.73 -2.63 7.00
CA HIS A 404 7.30 -2.80 7.19
C HIS A 404 6.70 -1.48 7.70
N VAL A 405 6.07 -0.77 6.77
CA VAL A 405 5.36 0.48 6.99
C VAL A 405 3.86 0.25 6.78
N THR A 406 3.02 1.00 7.47
CA THR A 406 1.56 1.00 7.28
C THR A 406 1.15 2.20 6.43
N GLY A 407 0.05 2.08 5.67
CA GLY A 407 -0.46 3.12 4.78
C GLY A 407 -0.65 4.48 5.46
N GLY A 408 -1.36 4.52 6.59
CA GLY A 408 -1.41 5.62 7.55
C GLY A 408 -0.53 5.34 8.76
N THR A 409 0.12 6.36 9.31
CA THR A 409 1.17 6.33 10.36
C THR A 409 2.62 6.40 9.84
N ASN A 410 2.88 7.21 8.81
CA ASN A 410 4.24 7.44 8.31
C ASN A 410 4.43 8.85 7.75
N GLY A 411 5.66 9.35 7.76
CA GLY A 411 5.98 10.71 7.30
C GLY A 411 7.37 10.85 6.69
N ILE A 412 7.61 12.00 6.06
CA ILE A 412 8.89 12.36 5.47
C ILE A 412 9.18 13.85 5.68
N LEU A 413 10.44 14.19 5.96
CA LEU A 413 10.90 15.58 6.01
C LEU A 413 10.91 16.19 4.61
N ILE A 414 10.52 17.46 4.49
CA ILE A 414 10.54 18.17 3.21
C ILE A 414 11.95 18.23 2.63
N LYS A 415 12.97 18.41 3.49
CA LYS A 415 14.37 18.33 3.07
C LYS A 415 14.72 17.00 2.42
N ALA A 416 14.21 15.89 2.96
CA ALA A 416 14.41 14.56 2.38
C ALA A 416 13.62 14.38 1.08
N LEU A 417 12.40 14.93 0.99
CA LEU A 417 11.64 14.96 -0.27
C LEU A 417 12.41 15.67 -1.39
N LYS A 418 12.96 16.87 -1.13
CA LYS A 418 13.76 17.62 -2.12
C LYS A 418 14.99 16.84 -2.58
N LYS A 419 15.70 16.25 -1.62
CA LYS A 419 16.97 15.58 -1.84
C LYS A 419 16.82 14.27 -2.61
N TYR A 420 15.99 13.36 -2.10
CA TYR A 420 15.90 12.00 -2.62
C TYR A 420 14.80 11.83 -3.67
N LYS A 421 13.80 12.72 -3.70
CA LYS A 421 12.68 12.70 -4.66
C LYS A 421 11.96 11.34 -4.77
N PRO A 422 11.61 10.68 -3.63
CA PRO A 422 10.96 9.37 -3.67
C PRO A 422 9.55 9.45 -4.25
N PHE A 423 9.16 8.41 -4.99
CA PHE A 423 7.81 8.24 -5.50
C PHE A 423 7.39 6.77 -5.52
N CYS A 424 6.08 6.54 -5.52
CA CYS A 424 5.47 5.25 -5.76
C CYS A 424 4.92 5.23 -7.20
N PRO A 425 5.33 4.27 -8.05
CA PRO A 425 4.88 4.29 -9.44
C PRO A 425 3.37 4.17 -9.62
N THR A 426 2.77 4.81 -10.64
CA THR A 426 1.30 4.81 -10.80
C THR A 426 0.73 3.45 -11.21
N PHE A 427 1.56 2.46 -11.51
CA PHE A 427 1.09 1.09 -11.72
C PHE A 427 0.98 0.27 -10.42
N ILE A 428 1.41 0.81 -9.28
CA ILE A 428 1.24 0.16 -7.98
C ILE A 428 -0.19 0.39 -7.50
N GLY A 429 -1.01 -0.66 -7.60
CA GLY A 429 -2.40 -0.67 -7.16
C GLY A 429 -2.62 -1.09 -5.71
N ARG A 430 -1.57 -1.41 -4.94
CA ARG A 430 -1.66 -1.82 -3.52
C ARG A 430 -0.27 -1.82 -2.88
N ALA A 431 -0.19 -1.55 -1.57
CA ALA A 431 1.06 -1.55 -0.79
C ALA A 431 2.05 -0.50 -1.29
N GLU A 432 1.49 0.65 -1.64
CA GLU A 432 2.16 1.86 -2.08
C GLU A 432 3.14 2.39 -1.05
N ASP A 433 2.84 2.24 0.23
CA ASP A 433 3.72 2.57 1.36
C ASP A 433 5.07 1.85 1.29
N GLN A 434 5.04 0.57 0.92
CA GLN A 434 6.24 -0.25 0.75
C GLN A 434 6.94 0.05 -0.57
N ALA A 435 6.19 0.29 -1.64
CA ALA A 435 6.75 0.58 -2.95
C ALA A 435 7.39 1.98 -3.05
N TYR A 436 6.93 2.94 -2.23
CA TYR A 436 7.41 4.32 -2.24
C TYR A 436 8.91 4.43 -1.97
N LEU A 437 9.42 3.73 -0.95
CA LEU A 437 10.86 3.74 -0.63
C LEU A 437 11.69 3.05 -1.72
N LEU A 438 11.14 2.06 -2.44
CA LEU A 438 11.91 1.28 -3.42
C LEU A 438 12.48 2.13 -4.56
N SER A 439 11.81 3.22 -4.92
CA SER A 439 12.29 4.14 -5.98
C SER A 439 13.66 4.74 -5.67
N VAL A 440 14.03 4.82 -4.39
CA VAL A 440 15.25 5.48 -3.89
C VAL A 440 16.01 4.65 -2.85
N LEU A 441 15.59 3.40 -2.58
CA LEU A 441 16.09 2.59 -1.46
C LEU A 441 17.62 2.43 -1.50
N PHE A 442 18.19 2.33 -2.70
CA PHE A 442 19.64 2.28 -2.93
C PHE A 442 20.15 3.42 -3.79
N GLU A 443 19.41 4.53 -3.87
CA GLU A 443 19.89 5.76 -4.48
C GLU A 443 20.67 6.57 -3.42
N GLU A 444 21.99 6.67 -3.63
CA GLU A 444 22.90 7.33 -2.69
C GLU A 444 22.96 8.84 -2.94
N HIS A 445 22.76 9.64 -1.90
CA HIS A 445 22.88 11.10 -1.95
C HIS A 445 23.71 11.61 -0.76
N ASP A 446 24.76 12.39 -1.02
CA ASP A 446 25.76 12.82 -0.02
C ASP A 446 26.33 11.65 0.82
N SER A 447 26.63 10.55 0.13
CA SER A 447 27.11 9.32 0.74
C SER A 447 26.18 8.71 1.81
N SER A 448 24.87 8.88 1.66
CA SER A 448 23.85 8.33 2.58
C SER A 448 22.63 7.84 1.81
N TYR A 449 21.92 6.86 2.38
CA TYR A 449 20.64 6.38 1.87
C TYR A 449 19.46 6.86 2.74
N LEU A 450 18.33 7.21 2.13
CA LEU A 450 17.11 7.58 2.83
C LEU A 450 16.47 6.36 3.50
N ARG A 451 16.07 6.47 4.77
CA ARG A 451 15.41 5.39 5.50
C ARG A 451 14.26 5.89 6.38
N TYR A 452 13.30 4.99 6.62
CA TYR A 452 12.39 5.08 7.76
C TYR A 452 13.10 4.61 9.02
N TYR A 453 12.96 5.38 10.10
CA TYR A 453 13.24 4.89 11.44
C TYR A 453 11.93 4.57 12.16
N HIS A 454 12.00 3.68 13.15
CA HIS A 454 10.89 3.42 14.04
C HIS A 454 10.82 4.46 15.14
N GLN A 455 9.70 5.19 15.22
CA GLN A 455 9.39 6.03 16.37
C GLN A 455 8.58 5.20 17.37
N ASP A 456 9.23 4.76 18.45
CA ASP A 456 8.55 4.17 19.60
C ASP A 456 7.59 5.21 20.22
N GLY A 457 6.42 4.76 20.68
CA GLY A 457 5.36 5.61 21.21
C GLY A 457 4.48 6.31 20.17
N LEU A 458 4.86 6.32 18.88
CA LEU A 458 3.98 6.80 17.81
C LEU A 458 3.03 5.68 17.34
N ILE A 459 1.85 5.63 17.95
CA ILE A 459 0.89 4.53 17.79
C ILE A 459 -0.49 5.10 17.46
N MET A 460 -1.16 4.46 16.49
CA MET A 460 -2.58 4.71 16.23
C MET A 460 -3.40 3.46 16.46
N ARG A 461 -4.60 3.62 17.03
CA ARG A 461 -5.60 2.58 17.15
C ARG A 461 -6.30 2.38 15.81
N HIS A 462 -6.47 1.14 15.37
CA HIS A 462 -7.10 0.79 14.11
C HIS A 462 -8.53 0.27 14.32
N ASP A 463 -9.51 1.04 13.86
CA ASP A 463 -10.92 0.84 14.19
C ASP A 463 -11.69 0.18 13.03
N LYS A 464 -11.05 -0.73 12.29
CA LYS A 464 -11.61 -1.41 11.10
C LYS A 464 -12.99 -1.99 11.30
N LYS A 465 -13.27 -2.57 12.48
CA LYS A 465 -14.52 -3.29 12.76
C LYS A 465 -15.73 -2.35 12.91
N SER A 466 -15.50 -1.09 13.23
CA SER A 466 -16.54 -0.08 13.45
C SER A 466 -17.23 0.36 12.15
N PHE A 467 -16.58 0.16 10.99
CA PHE A 467 -17.06 0.61 9.68
C PHE A 467 -17.51 -0.53 8.76
N ILE A 468 -17.51 -1.79 9.24
CA ILE A 468 -17.88 -2.94 8.41
C ILE A 468 -19.41 -2.99 8.23
N GLY A 469 -19.91 -2.28 7.21
CA GLY A 469 -21.22 -2.50 6.60
C GLY A 469 -21.26 -3.77 5.74
N THR A 470 -22.38 -4.01 5.06
CA THR A 470 -22.67 -5.19 4.20
C THR A 470 -21.75 -5.38 2.97
N GLU A 471 -20.76 -4.50 2.75
CA GLU A 471 -19.78 -4.49 1.63
C GLU A 471 -18.72 -5.62 1.65
N ILE A 472 -18.94 -6.66 2.45
CA ILE A 472 -17.91 -7.62 2.85
C ILE A 472 -17.55 -8.60 1.72
N LYS A 473 -18.43 -8.90 0.76
CA LYS A 473 -18.17 -9.98 -0.22
C LYS A 473 -17.31 -9.53 -1.42
N ASN A 474 -17.70 -8.44 -2.10
CA ASN A 474 -17.00 -7.99 -3.31
C ASN A 474 -15.60 -7.42 -2.99
N SER A 475 -15.47 -6.67 -1.89
CA SER A 475 -14.16 -6.16 -1.44
C SER A 475 -13.17 -7.28 -1.08
N LYS A 476 -13.64 -8.42 -0.55
CA LYS A 476 -12.79 -9.57 -0.20
C LYS A 476 -12.15 -10.22 -1.43
N ILE A 477 -12.91 -10.42 -2.51
CA ILE A 477 -12.39 -11.01 -3.75
C ILE A 477 -11.37 -10.07 -4.37
N SER A 478 -11.71 -8.79 -4.53
CA SER A 478 -10.79 -7.82 -5.12
C SER A 478 -9.51 -7.64 -4.30
N LYS A 479 -9.62 -7.63 -2.95
CA LYS A 479 -8.46 -7.64 -2.04
C LYS A 479 -7.58 -8.87 -2.20
N LEU A 480 -8.20 -10.05 -2.35
CA LEU A 480 -7.49 -11.30 -2.59
C LEU A 480 -6.73 -11.25 -3.92
N ILE A 481 -7.38 -10.79 -5.00
CA ILE A 481 -6.77 -10.62 -6.33
C ILE A 481 -5.61 -9.63 -6.30
N GLY A 482 -5.74 -8.53 -5.54
CA GLY A 482 -4.66 -7.55 -5.36
C GLY A 482 -3.36 -8.15 -4.81
N ASP A 483 -3.39 -9.25 -4.03
CA ASP A 483 -2.17 -9.95 -3.63
C ASP A 483 -1.49 -10.66 -4.83
N TYR A 484 -2.25 -11.17 -5.80
CA TYR A 484 -1.71 -11.82 -7.00
C TYR A 484 -1.04 -10.79 -7.91
N GLU A 485 -1.72 -9.67 -8.15
CA GLU A 485 -1.17 -8.55 -8.91
C GLU A 485 0.13 -8.06 -8.26
N ARG A 486 0.11 -7.89 -6.93
CA ARG A 486 1.27 -7.48 -6.17
C ARG A 486 2.47 -8.41 -6.35
N ILE A 487 2.27 -9.73 -6.41
CA ILE A 487 3.36 -10.68 -6.65
C ILE A 487 4.01 -10.46 -8.01
N ILE A 488 3.24 -10.30 -9.09
CA ILE A 488 3.79 -10.04 -10.43
C ILE A 488 4.49 -8.68 -10.46
N ILE A 489 3.78 -7.64 -10.02
CA ILE A 489 4.24 -6.26 -10.15
C ILE A 489 5.48 -6.01 -9.29
N PHE A 490 5.53 -6.48 -8.04
CA PHE A 490 6.71 -6.29 -7.18
C PHE A 490 7.90 -7.10 -7.70
N SER A 491 7.66 -8.33 -8.17
CA SER A 491 8.72 -9.15 -8.78
C SER A 491 9.30 -8.49 -10.02
N HIS A 492 8.45 -7.95 -10.90
CA HIS A 492 8.88 -7.23 -12.09
C HIS A 492 9.57 -5.90 -11.75
N TYR A 493 9.03 -5.14 -10.80
CA TYR A 493 9.61 -3.86 -10.38
C TYR A 493 11.04 -4.04 -9.86
N VAL A 494 11.25 -5.01 -8.97
CA VAL A 494 12.56 -5.28 -8.38
C VAL A 494 13.54 -5.91 -9.38
N ARG A 495 13.08 -6.83 -10.23
CA ARG A 495 13.95 -7.60 -11.14
C ARG A 495 14.24 -6.89 -12.46
N ASN A 496 13.24 -6.27 -13.08
CA ASN A 496 13.32 -5.78 -14.45
C ASN A 496 13.46 -4.26 -14.53
N ILE A 497 12.91 -3.52 -13.56
CA ILE A 497 12.95 -2.06 -13.55
C ILE A 497 14.13 -1.56 -12.71
N LEU A 498 14.21 -1.97 -11.45
CA LEU A 498 15.31 -1.60 -10.55
C LEU A 498 16.57 -2.45 -10.76
N ASN A 499 16.41 -3.65 -11.32
CA ASN A 499 17.50 -4.57 -11.67
C ASN A 499 18.44 -4.91 -10.49
N ASP A 500 17.90 -5.09 -9.28
CA ASP A 500 18.68 -5.38 -8.07
C ASP A 500 17.99 -6.43 -7.18
N TYR A 501 17.64 -7.56 -7.80
CA TYR A 501 16.77 -8.57 -7.19
C TYR A 501 17.24 -9.06 -5.82
N GLN A 502 18.50 -9.51 -5.74
CA GLN A 502 19.02 -10.17 -4.54
C GLN A 502 19.10 -9.20 -3.37
N ARG A 503 19.75 -8.05 -3.59
CA ARG A 503 19.94 -7.03 -2.54
C ARG A 503 18.61 -6.49 -2.04
N LEU A 504 17.67 -6.18 -2.95
CA LEU A 504 16.34 -5.69 -2.57
C LEU A 504 15.55 -6.75 -1.80
N ARG A 505 15.58 -8.02 -2.22
CA ARG A 505 14.88 -9.09 -1.49
C ARG A 505 15.45 -9.28 -0.08
N GLU A 506 16.78 -9.29 0.06
CA GLU A 506 17.46 -9.41 1.36
C GLU A 506 17.13 -8.23 2.27
N GLU A 507 17.15 -7.01 1.73
CA GLU A 507 16.85 -5.79 2.51
C GLU A 507 15.40 -5.76 3.00
N LEU A 508 14.45 -6.19 2.18
CA LEU A 508 13.00 -6.09 2.44
C LEU A 508 12.43 -7.29 3.21
N PHE A 509 13.27 -8.24 3.60
CA PHE A 509 12.86 -9.45 4.27
C PHE A 509 12.37 -9.20 5.72
N PRO A 510 11.33 -9.90 6.21
CA PRO A 510 10.51 -10.89 5.52
C PRO A 510 9.21 -10.35 4.90
N PHE A 511 8.76 -9.14 5.29
CA PHE A 511 7.41 -8.67 5.00
C PHE A 511 7.16 -8.40 3.51
N THR A 512 7.89 -7.44 2.94
CA THR A 512 7.70 -7.03 1.55
C THR A 512 8.36 -8.03 0.59
N ALA A 513 9.48 -8.63 1.01
CA ALA A 513 10.19 -9.67 0.26
C ALA A 513 9.33 -10.89 -0.07
N ALA A 514 8.35 -11.24 0.78
CA ALA A 514 7.43 -12.33 0.52
C ALA A 514 6.68 -12.18 -0.82
N PHE A 515 6.42 -10.95 -1.27
CA PHE A 515 5.73 -10.68 -2.53
C PHE A 515 6.68 -10.57 -3.74
N ILE A 516 7.98 -10.72 -3.55
CA ILE A 516 8.98 -10.68 -4.62
C ILE A 516 9.41 -12.12 -4.88
N SER A 517 9.25 -12.63 -6.10
CA SER A 517 9.55 -14.02 -6.46
C SER A 517 10.36 -14.10 -7.75
N GLN A 518 11.18 -15.15 -7.89
CA GLN A 518 11.84 -15.48 -9.16
C GLN A 518 10.90 -16.21 -10.13
N ILE A 519 9.79 -16.74 -9.59
CA ILE A 519 8.80 -17.54 -10.31
C ILE A 519 7.36 -17.03 -10.09
N PRO A 520 7.10 -15.71 -10.26
CA PRO A 520 5.80 -15.11 -9.93
C PRO A 520 4.63 -15.72 -10.72
N VAL A 521 4.80 -16.05 -12.01
CA VAL A 521 3.74 -16.60 -12.85
C VAL A 521 3.43 -18.04 -12.45
N LEU A 522 4.46 -18.86 -12.19
CA LEU A 522 4.29 -20.24 -11.72
C LEU A 522 3.61 -20.29 -10.34
N LEU A 523 4.03 -19.41 -9.42
CA LEU A 523 3.44 -19.28 -8.09
C LEU A 523 1.96 -18.94 -8.20
N ILE A 524 1.61 -17.92 -8.99
CA ILE A 524 0.22 -17.50 -9.18
C ILE A 524 -0.62 -18.58 -9.84
N TYR A 525 -0.08 -19.26 -10.86
CA TYR A 525 -0.76 -20.35 -11.54
C TYR A 525 -1.27 -21.42 -10.56
N TYR A 526 -0.41 -21.93 -9.68
CA TYR A 526 -0.84 -22.94 -8.70
C TYR A 526 -1.67 -22.34 -7.57
N ARG A 527 -1.28 -21.17 -7.07
CA ARG A 527 -1.99 -20.49 -5.98
C ARG A 527 -3.45 -20.21 -6.34
N SER A 528 -3.71 -19.68 -7.54
CA SER A 528 -5.07 -19.30 -7.95
C SER A 528 -5.96 -20.53 -8.17
N ILE A 529 -5.41 -21.61 -8.74
CA ILE A 529 -6.14 -22.88 -8.91
C ILE A 529 -6.53 -23.46 -7.55
N LEU A 530 -5.57 -23.61 -6.63
CA LEU A 530 -5.82 -24.17 -5.30
C LEU A 530 -6.79 -23.28 -4.50
N LYS A 531 -6.68 -21.95 -4.64
CA LYS A 531 -7.59 -21.02 -3.97
C LYS A 531 -9.00 -21.10 -4.50
N ALA A 532 -9.17 -21.13 -5.82
CA ALA A 532 -10.49 -21.27 -6.43
C ALA A 532 -11.12 -22.62 -6.08
N TYR A 533 -10.31 -23.69 -6.06
CA TYR A 533 -10.76 -25.01 -5.66
C TYR A 533 -11.30 -25.03 -4.23
N GLN A 534 -10.60 -24.39 -3.29
CA GLN A 534 -11.04 -24.20 -1.91
C GLN A 534 -12.34 -23.38 -1.82
N LEU A 535 -12.42 -22.25 -2.54
CA LEU A 535 -13.61 -21.40 -2.52
C LEU A 535 -14.84 -22.17 -3.02
N ALA A 536 -14.66 -23.00 -4.06
CA ALA A 536 -15.72 -23.78 -4.66
C ALA A 536 -16.28 -24.87 -3.71
N GLU A 537 -15.54 -25.28 -2.69
CA GLU A 537 -16.09 -26.17 -1.64
C GLU A 537 -17.18 -25.50 -0.82
N SER A 538 -17.08 -24.19 -0.64
CA SER A 538 -18.02 -23.42 0.17
C SER A 538 -19.10 -22.75 -0.68
N ASP A 539 -18.72 -22.20 -1.83
CA ASP A 539 -19.59 -21.46 -2.73
C ASP A 539 -18.98 -21.44 -4.15
N GLU A 540 -19.53 -22.24 -5.07
CA GLU A 540 -19.07 -22.33 -6.46
C GLU A 540 -19.16 -20.99 -7.19
N ASN A 541 -20.20 -20.18 -6.93
CA ASN A 541 -20.36 -18.87 -7.55
C ASN A 541 -19.27 -17.91 -7.07
N GLN A 542 -18.93 -17.94 -5.77
CA GLN A 542 -17.85 -17.12 -5.25
C GLN A 542 -16.50 -17.46 -5.90
N ALA A 543 -16.25 -18.75 -6.16
CA ALA A 543 -15.05 -19.20 -6.86
C ALA A 543 -15.04 -18.77 -8.33
N LEU A 544 -16.20 -18.82 -9.00
CA LEU A 544 -16.37 -18.35 -10.37
C LEU A 544 -16.16 -16.83 -10.48
N ASP A 545 -16.72 -16.04 -9.56
CA ASP A 545 -16.50 -14.60 -9.47
C ASP A 545 -15.02 -14.27 -9.29
N PHE A 546 -14.35 -14.99 -8.37
CA PHE A 546 -12.92 -14.84 -8.14
C PHE A 546 -12.09 -15.13 -9.40
N LEU A 547 -12.37 -16.23 -10.10
CA LEU A 547 -11.62 -16.58 -11.30
C LEU A 547 -11.89 -15.62 -12.45
N THR A 548 -13.14 -15.22 -12.65
CA THR A 548 -13.53 -14.29 -13.71
C THR A 548 -12.79 -12.97 -13.56
N GLU A 549 -12.87 -12.34 -12.37
CA GLU A 549 -12.17 -11.09 -12.10
C GLU A 549 -10.63 -11.26 -12.16
N LEU A 550 -10.09 -12.37 -11.65
CA LEU A 550 -8.66 -12.67 -11.70
C LEU A 550 -8.15 -12.80 -13.14
N THR A 551 -8.89 -13.50 -14.01
CA THR A 551 -8.49 -13.68 -15.41
C THR A 551 -8.43 -12.34 -16.15
N GLU A 552 -9.45 -11.49 -16.01
CA GLU A 552 -9.50 -10.17 -16.65
C GLU A 552 -8.32 -9.29 -16.21
N ARG A 553 -8.10 -9.17 -14.90
CA ARG A 553 -7.05 -8.31 -14.33
C ARG A 553 -5.65 -8.82 -14.64
N LEU A 554 -5.41 -10.14 -14.56
CA LEU A 554 -4.09 -10.70 -14.85
C LEU A 554 -3.77 -10.74 -16.34
N GLU A 555 -4.75 -10.89 -17.25
CA GLU A 555 -4.48 -10.77 -18.68
C GLU A 555 -3.94 -9.38 -19.04
N ASP A 556 -4.55 -8.32 -18.51
CA ASP A 556 -4.05 -6.94 -18.70
C ASP A 556 -2.62 -6.77 -18.16
N ILE A 557 -2.35 -7.24 -16.94
CA ILE A 557 -1.01 -7.17 -16.35
C ILE A 557 0.02 -7.93 -17.19
N TYR A 558 -0.29 -9.16 -17.60
CA TYR A 558 0.63 -9.95 -18.42
C TYR A 558 0.91 -9.25 -19.75
N ASN A 559 -0.11 -8.70 -20.42
CA ASN A 559 0.08 -7.97 -21.66
C ASN A 559 0.96 -6.72 -21.47
N LYS A 560 0.78 -5.98 -20.36
CA LYS A 560 1.62 -4.82 -20.01
C LYS A 560 3.07 -5.21 -19.70
N VAL A 561 3.29 -6.34 -19.01
CA VAL A 561 4.65 -6.90 -18.81
C VAL A 561 5.29 -7.24 -20.16
N ASP A 562 4.57 -7.97 -21.02
CA ASP A 562 5.06 -8.42 -22.34
C ASP A 562 5.41 -7.22 -23.25
N GLN A 563 4.71 -6.09 -23.11
CA GLN A 563 4.92 -4.85 -23.87
C GLN A 563 5.96 -3.89 -23.26
N ASN A 564 6.61 -4.28 -22.15
CA ASN A 564 7.53 -3.42 -21.40
C ASN A 564 6.91 -2.09 -20.89
N TYR A 565 5.59 -2.08 -20.71
CA TYR A 565 4.83 -0.89 -20.32
C TYR A 565 5.32 -0.32 -18.98
N TYR A 566 5.52 -1.19 -17.97
CA TYR A 566 5.88 -0.75 -16.62
C TYR A 566 7.26 -0.11 -16.55
N GLN A 567 8.24 -0.59 -17.32
CA GLN A 567 9.57 0.03 -17.36
C GLN A 567 9.51 1.41 -18.02
N GLN A 568 8.82 1.53 -19.17
CA GLN A 568 8.64 2.81 -19.86
C GLN A 568 7.92 3.81 -18.95
N ARG A 569 6.88 3.35 -18.26
CA ARG A 569 6.10 4.15 -17.34
C ARG A 569 6.94 4.62 -16.14
N PHE A 570 7.73 3.75 -15.53
CA PHE A 570 8.64 4.12 -14.44
C PHE A 570 9.65 5.20 -14.85
N LEU A 571 10.28 5.05 -16.02
CA LEU A 571 11.26 6.01 -16.52
C LEU A 571 10.62 7.39 -16.79
N LEU A 572 9.43 7.41 -17.37
CA LEU A 572 8.65 8.64 -17.57
C LEU A 572 8.32 9.29 -16.23
N GLU A 573 7.75 8.54 -15.30
CA GLU A 573 7.35 9.06 -13.99
C GLU A 573 8.55 9.57 -13.19
N LYS A 574 9.69 8.88 -13.22
CA LYS A 574 10.92 9.35 -12.56
C LYS A 574 11.35 10.70 -13.13
N LYS A 575 11.26 10.91 -14.44
CA LYS A 575 11.54 12.19 -15.07
C LYS A 575 10.55 13.27 -14.62
N VAL A 576 9.25 12.98 -14.66
CA VAL A 576 8.18 13.90 -14.23
C VAL A 576 8.33 14.31 -12.78
N TRP A 577 8.54 13.36 -11.86
CA TRP A 577 8.73 13.67 -10.44
C TRP A 577 9.99 14.50 -10.21
N ASN A 578 11.10 14.17 -10.88
CA ASN A 578 12.32 14.95 -10.78
C ASN A 578 12.11 16.41 -11.17
N GLU A 579 11.35 16.63 -12.23
CA GLU A 579 11.02 17.96 -12.76
C GLU A 579 10.02 18.71 -11.89
N TYR A 580 8.96 18.05 -11.41
CA TYR A 580 8.02 18.60 -10.44
C TYR A 580 8.75 19.12 -9.20
N TYR A 581 9.64 18.31 -8.62
CA TYR A 581 10.43 18.71 -7.46
C TYR A 581 11.42 19.83 -7.77
N GLN A 582 12.01 19.84 -8.97
CA GLN A 582 12.95 20.88 -9.38
C GLN A 582 12.25 22.23 -9.54
N ILE A 583 11.11 22.27 -10.24
CA ILE A 583 10.30 23.47 -10.43
C ILE A 583 9.88 24.04 -9.07
N LEU A 584 9.44 23.20 -8.14
CA LEU A 584 9.10 23.67 -6.79
C LEU A 584 10.30 24.12 -5.96
N ASP A 585 11.53 23.78 -6.32
CA ASP A 585 12.71 24.35 -5.66
C ASP A 585 13.09 25.69 -6.31
N ASP A 586 13.18 25.73 -7.63
CA ASP A 586 13.77 26.84 -8.38
C ASP A 586 12.78 27.97 -8.71
N GLU A 587 11.54 27.62 -9.08
CA GLU A 587 10.61 28.53 -9.73
C GLU A 587 9.45 28.93 -8.82
N LYS A 588 9.12 30.21 -8.77
CA LYS A 588 8.03 30.72 -7.92
C LYS A 588 7.04 31.53 -8.76
N VAL A 589 5.76 31.17 -8.66
CA VAL A 589 4.67 32.02 -9.16
C VAL A 589 4.47 33.18 -8.18
N GLU A 590 4.66 34.42 -8.64
CA GLU A 590 4.53 35.63 -7.83
C GLU A 590 3.12 36.25 -7.82
N ASP A 591 2.19 35.71 -8.62
CA ASP A 591 0.81 36.20 -8.67
C ASP A 591 0.06 35.86 -7.37
N GLN A 592 0.02 36.83 -6.45
CA GLN A 592 -0.66 36.70 -5.17
C GLN A 592 -2.17 36.47 -5.32
N LYS A 593 -2.80 37.06 -6.35
CA LYS A 593 -4.24 36.90 -6.56
C LYS A 593 -4.57 35.47 -7.00
N LEU A 594 -3.72 34.89 -7.85
CA LEU A 594 -3.82 33.47 -8.23
C LEU A 594 -3.68 32.58 -6.99
N LEU A 595 -2.66 32.83 -6.16
CA LEU A 595 -2.42 32.06 -4.94
C LEU A 595 -3.56 32.15 -3.93
N ASP A 596 -4.07 33.36 -3.65
CA ASP A 596 -5.20 33.56 -2.74
C ASP A 596 -6.46 32.87 -3.28
N GLY A 597 -6.69 32.97 -4.59
CA GLY A 597 -7.80 32.30 -5.27
C GLY A 597 -7.72 30.78 -5.20
N PHE A 598 -6.53 30.20 -5.39
CA PHE A 598 -6.30 28.77 -5.29
C PHE A 598 -6.43 28.28 -3.84
N THR A 599 -5.83 28.99 -2.88
CA THR A 599 -5.88 28.64 -1.45
C THR A 599 -7.31 28.68 -0.92
N THR A 600 -8.08 29.71 -1.29
CA THR A 600 -9.51 29.81 -0.96
C THR A 600 -10.31 28.66 -1.58
N ARG A 601 -9.97 28.26 -2.82
CA ARG A 601 -10.63 27.13 -3.50
C ARG A 601 -10.39 25.80 -2.77
N ILE A 602 -9.18 25.53 -2.29
CA ILE A 602 -8.90 24.24 -1.65
C ILE A 602 -9.35 24.19 -0.18
N LYS A 603 -9.42 25.32 0.53
CA LYS A 603 -9.88 25.35 1.92
C LYS A 603 -11.40 25.17 2.01
N ILE A 604 -11.85 24.24 2.85
CA ILE A 604 -13.28 24.01 3.12
C ILE A 604 -13.67 24.28 4.58
N LYS A 605 -12.70 24.33 5.50
CA LYS A 605 -12.96 24.63 6.91
C LYS A 605 -11.79 25.24 7.65
#